data_AF-A0A1G2VZT2-F1
#
_entry.id   AF-A0A1G2VZT2-F1
#
_cell.length_a   1.000
_cell.length_b   1.000
_cell.length_c   1.000
_cell.angle_alpha   90.00
_cell.angle_beta   90.00
_cell.angle_gamma   90.00
#
_symmetry.space_group_name_H-M   'P 1'
#
loop_
_entity.id
_entity.type
_entity.pdbx_description
1 polymer ?
#
loop_
_entity_poly.entity_id
_entity_poly.type
_entity_poly.pdbx_seq_one_letter_code
_entity_poly.pdbx_strand_id
1 'polypeptide(L)'
;MTTRTRKPRVLTLKDAFETEFARREMERRAREEAERRQQEADLEGAQALHAAVTADGDFLAGRNLSADVRRYTVSVDHANYRIAAYFEGGKASVTLSDKRGGAPGSGTPRKQETVESVEDALKVMAQFLADEAR
;
A
#
# COMPACT_ATOMS: atom_id res chain seq x y z
N MET A 1 18.62 -47.57 -38.02
CA MET A 1 18.86 -46.42 -37.11
C MET A 1 18.57 -46.87 -35.69
N THR A 2 19.58 -46.95 -34.81
CA THR A 2 19.43 -47.45 -33.43
C THR A 2 19.24 -46.28 -32.46
N THR A 3 18.04 -46.17 -31.90
CA THR A 3 17.72 -45.22 -30.82
C THR A 3 18.44 -45.65 -29.54
N ARG A 4 19.52 -44.96 -29.18
CA ARG A 4 20.17 -45.13 -27.87
C ARG A 4 19.22 -44.65 -26.77
N THR A 5 18.54 -45.58 -26.12
CA THR A 5 17.81 -45.32 -24.87
C THR A 5 18.83 -44.94 -23.79
N ARG A 6 18.92 -43.65 -23.46
CA ARG A 6 19.73 -43.18 -22.32
C ARG A 6 19.16 -43.82 -21.05
N LYS A 7 19.93 -44.70 -20.40
CA LYS A 7 19.56 -45.23 -19.08
C LYS A 7 19.33 -44.05 -18.12
N PRO A 8 18.24 -44.04 -17.33
CA PRO A 8 18.01 -43.00 -16.35
C PRO A 8 19.18 -42.97 -15.38
N ARG A 9 19.84 -41.82 -15.24
CA ARG A 9 20.87 -41.63 -14.22
C ARG A 9 20.20 -41.82 -12.87
N VAL A 10 20.74 -42.72 -12.05
CA VAL A 10 20.31 -42.87 -10.66
C VAL A 10 20.69 -41.57 -9.96
N LEU A 11 19.69 -40.74 -9.63
CA LEU A 11 19.89 -39.51 -8.86
C LEU A 11 20.51 -39.89 -7.52
N THR A 12 21.66 -39.29 -7.20
CA THR A 12 22.22 -39.43 -5.86
C THR A 12 21.45 -38.52 -4.90
N LEU A 13 21.50 -38.82 -3.60
CA LEU A 13 20.93 -37.94 -2.58
C LEU A 13 21.50 -36.52 -2.66
N LYS A 14 22.78 -36.40 -3.03
CA LYS A 14 23.45 -35.12 -3.27
C LYS A 14 22.81 -34.34 -4.42
N ASP A 15 22.57 -35.00 -5.56
CA ASP A 15 21.94 -34.35 -6.72
C ASP A 15 20.50 -33.89 -6.41
N ALA A 16 19.75 -34.72 -5.67
CA ALA A 16 18.40 -34.38 -5.22
C ALA A 16 18.41 -33.20 -4.24
N PHE A 17 19.35 -33.17 -3.29
CA PHE A 17 19.53 -32.08 -2.35
C PHE A 17 19.89 -30.76 -3.04
N GLU A 18 20.89 -30.77 -3.93
CA GLU A 18 21.31 -29.56 -4.65
C GLU A 18 20.19 -28.98 -5.52
N THR A 19 19.39 -29.85 -6.15
CA THR A 19 18.21 -29.44 -6.94
C THR A 19 17.14 -28.78 -6.06
N GLU A 20 16.78 -29.39 -4.93
CA GLU A 20 15.78 -28.84 -4.03
C GLU A 20 16.29 -27.55 -3.35
N PHE A 21 17.57 -27.51 -2.97
CA PHE A 21 18.21 -26.34 -2.41
C PHE A 21 18.18 -25.17 -3.39
N ALA A 22 18.56 -25.40 -4.65
CA ALA A 22 18.47 -24.40 -5.71
C ALA A 22 17.03 -23.92 -5.94
N ARG A 23 16.03 -24.82 -5.91
CA ARG A 23 14.62 -24.43 -6.03
C ARG A 23 14.20 -23.50 -4.90
N ARG A 24 14.53 -23.84 -3.66
CA ARG A 24 14.19 -23.02 -2.47
C ARG A 24 14.92 -21.68 -2.46
N GLU A 25 16.18 -21.64 -2.88
CA GLU A 25 16.92 -20.40 -3.07
C GLU A 25 16.25 -19.48 -4.11
N MET A 26 15.82 -20.03 -5.25
CA MET A 26 15.09 -19.26 -6.25
C MET A 26 13.72 -18.80 -5.72
N GLU A 27 12.97 -19.66 -5.04
CA GLU A 27 11.69 -19.29 -4.41
C GLU A 27 11.85 -18.18 -3.38
N ARG A 28 12.91 -18.22 -2.56
CA ARG A 28 13.21 -17.16 -1.59
C ARG A 28 13.47 -15.83 -2.29
N ARG A 29 14.36 -15.81 -3.29
CA ARG A 29 14.66 -14.60 -4.06
C ARG A 29 13.42 -14.04 -4.76
N ALA A 30 12.58 -14.91 -5.31
CA ALA A 30 11.34 -14.50 -5.96
C ALA A 30 10.35 -13.85 -4.97
N ARG A 31 10.25 -14.37 -3.74
CA ARG A 31 9.42 -13.76 -2.68
C ARG A 31 9.97 -12.41 -2.23
N GLU A 32 11.27 -12.31 -1.98
CA GLU A 32 11.93 -11.06 -1.60
C GLU A 32 11.76 -9.99 -2.69
N GLU A 33 11.87 -10.36 -3.96
CA GLU A 33 11.66 -9.45 -5.08
C GLU A 33 10.18 -9.04 -5.21
N ALA A 34 9.24 -9.97 -5.01
CA ALA A 34 7.81 -9.65 -5.02
C ALA A 34 7.44 -8.69 -3.88
N GLU A 35 7.94 -8.91 -2.66
CA GLU A 35 7.75 -8.00 -1.53
C GLU A 35 8.33 -6.62 -1.80
N ARG A 36 9.54 -6.54 -2.38
CA ARG A 36 10.14 -5.27 -2.78
C ARG A 36 9.28 -4.54 -3.80
N ARG A 37 8.86 -5.22 -4.86
CA ARG A 37 7.99 -4.63 -5.90
C ARG A 37 6.68 -4.15 -5.33
N GLN A 38 6.10 -4.88 -4.37
CA GLN A 38 4.88 -4.47 -3.70
C GLN A 38 5.08 -3.19 -2.89
N GLN A 39 6.16 -3.11 -2.10
CA GLN A 39 6.48 -1.91 -1.33
C GLN A 39 6.76 -0.69 -2.21
N GLU A 40 7.41 -0.90 -3.36
CA GLU A 40 7.64 0.14 -4.36
C GLU A 40 6.32 0.64 -4.95
N ALA A 41 5.42 -0.27 -5.32
CA ALA A 41 4.09 0.08 -5.84
C ALA A 41 3.22 0.80 -4.79
N ASP A 42 3.24 0.36 -3.53
CA ASP A 42 2.51 1.01 -2.44
C ASP A 42 3.05 2.43 -2.17
N LEU A 43 4.38 2.62 -2.28
CA LEU A 43 5.00 3.95 -2.18
C LEU A 43 4.59 4.86 -3.33
N GLU A 44 4.64 4.35 -4.56
CA GLU A 44 4.23 5.08 -5.76
C GLU A 44 2.76 5.50 -5.67
N GLY A 45 1.87 4.61 -5.21
CA GLY A 45 0.47 4.91 -4.96
C GLY A 45 0.27 6.05 -3.95
N ALA A 46 0.99 6.00 -2.82
CA ALA A 46 0.94 7.06 -1.81
C ALA A 46 1.45 8.40 -2.35
N GLN A 47 2.53 8.41 -3.13
CA GLN A 47 3.07 9.62 -3.75
C GLN A 47 2.10 10.20 -4.79
N ALA A 48 1.51 9.35 -5.63
CA ALA A 48 0.52 9.76 -6.62
C ALA A 48 -0.72 10.36 -5.98
N LEU A 49 -1.24 9.74 -4.90
CA LEU A 49 -2.37 10.29 -4.15
C LEU A 49 -2.02 11.63 -3.50
N HIS A 50 -0.85 11.75 -2.88
CA HIS A 50 -0.41 13.01 -2.27
C HIS A 50 -0.28 14.13 -3.31
N ALA A 51 0.28 13.83 -4.48
CA ALA A 51 0.36 14.79 -5.58
C ALA A 51 -1.03 15.22 -6.06
N ALA A 52 -1.98 14.29 -6.17
CA ALA A 52 -3.36 14.62 -6.54
C ALA A 52 -4.06 15.49 -5.50
N VAL A 53 -3.87 15.21 -4.20
CA VAL A 53 -4.45 15.98 -3.09
C VAL A 53 -3.86 17.39 -3.02
N THR A 54 -2.55 17.53 -3.26
CA THR A 54 -1.84 18.82 -3.18
C THR A 54 -1.83 19.61 -4.48
N ALA A 55 -2.38 19.08 -5.57
CA ALA A 55 -2.47 19.75 -6.86
C ALA A 55 -3.24 21.09 -6.79
N ASP A 56 -4.23 21.19 -5.89
CA ASP A 56 -4.98 22.41 -5.62
C ASP A 56 -4.72 22.89 -4.18
N GLY A 57 -3.60 23.58 -4.00
CA GLY A 57 -3.19 24.14 -2.71
C GLY A 57 -4.14 25.22 -2.19
N ASP A 58 -4.79 25.97 -3.09
CA ASP A 58 -5.74 27.04 -2.74
C ASP A 58 -7.00 26.45 -2.10
N PHE A 59 -7.49 25.31 -2.61
CA PHE A 59 -8.58 24.57 -1.99
C PHE A 59 -8.23 24.12 -0.57
N LEU A 60 -7.03 23.56 -0.36
CA LEU A 60 -6.58 23.12 0.96
C LEU A 60 -6.50 24.31 1.93
N ALA A 61 -5.87 25.40 1.52
CA ALA A 61 -5.75 26.61 2.31
C ALA A 61 -7.13 27.22 2.66
N GLY A 62 -8.03 27.32 1.68
CA GLY A 62 -9.38 27.85 1.86
C GLY A 62 -10.25 27.03 2.82
N ARG A 63 -9.89 25.76 3.08
CA ARG A 63 -10.58 24.87 4.03
C ARG A 63 -9.79 24.61 5.32
N ASN A 64 -8.68 25.31 5.54
CA ASN A 64 -7.77 25.07 6.68
C ASN A 64 -7.29 23.60 6.78
N LEU A 65 -7.01 23.00 5.62
CA LEU A 65 -6.51 21.64 5.51
C LEU A 65 -5.01 21.65 5.26
N SER A 66 -4.30 20.71 5.86
CA SER A 66 -2.90 20.43 5.56
C SER A 66 -2.75 19.00 5.08
N ALA A 67 -2.11 18.79 3.94
CA ALA A 67 -1.76 17.47 3.45
C ALA A 67 -0.32 17.11 3.87
N ASP A 68 -0.10 15.86 4.25
CA ASP A 68 1.21 15.31 4.55
C ASP A 68 1.32 13.88 4.00
N VAL A 69 2.55 13.45 3.73
CA VAL A 69 2.86 12.08 3.31
C VAL A 69 3.96 11.49 4.18
N ARG A 70 3.67 10.35 4.80
CA ARG A 70 4.60 9.61 5.63
C ARG A 70 4.68 8.16 5.15
N ARG A 71 5.77 7.83 4.45
CA ARG A 71 6.03 6.50 3.88
C ARG A 71 4.89 6.07 2.95
N TYR A 72 4.00 5.18 3.41
CA TYR A 72 2.85 4.67 2.64
C TYR A 72 1.53 5.31 3.04
N THR A 73 1.55 6.35 3.88
CA THR A 73 0.35 7.03 4.38
C THR A 73 0.28 8.45 3.85
N VAL A 74 -0.84 8.80 3.21
CA VAL A 74 -1.22 10.18 2.90
C VAL A 74 -2.24 10.62 3.92
N SER A 75 -2.06 11.78 4.54
CA SER A 75 -3.05 12.34 5.45
C SER A 75 -3.44 13.77 5.08
N VAL A 76 -4.72 14.06 5.23
CA VAL A 76 -5.30 15.40 5.21
C VAL A 76 -5.78 15.71 6.63
N ASP A 77 -5.13 16.69 7.23
CA ASP A 77 -5.36 17.10 8.59
C ASP A 77 -6.15 18.41 8.63
N HIS A 78 -7.18 18.39 9.47
CA HIS A 78 -7.92 19.58 9.90
C HIS A 78 -7.77 19.71 11.43
N ALA A 79 -8.15 20.87 11.99
CA ALA A 79 -8.18 21.06 13.44
C ALA A 79 -9.10 20.04 14.15
N ASN A 80 -10.21 19.71 13.49
CA ASN A 80 -11.29 18.89 14.08
C ASN A 80 -11.27 17.42 13.67
N TYR A 81 -10.58 17.05 12.60
CA TYR A 81 -10.59 15.68 12.10
C TYR A 81 -9.31 15.39 11.30
N ARG A 82 -9.09 14.12 10.99
CA ARG A 82 -8.02 13.67 10.10
C ARG A 82 -8.57 12.62 9.15
N ILE A 83 -8.25 12.77 7.87
CA ILE A 83 -8.46 11.73 6.86
C ILE A 83 -7.09 11.15 6.52
N ALA A 84 -6.94 9.83 6.55
CA ALA A 84 -5.67 9.19 6.21
C ALA A 84 -5.90 7.99 5.30
N ALA A 85 -5.12 7.88 4.22
CA ALA A 85 -5.09 6.77 3.31
C ALA A 85 -3.74 6.04 3.47
N TYR A 86 -3.78 4.78 3.89
CA TYR A 86 -2.59 3.92 4.05
C TYR A 86 -2.56 2.85 2.97
N PHE A 87 -1.46 2.78 2.21
CA PHE A 87 -1.24 1.79 1.18
C PHE A 87 -0.49 0.58 1.73
N GLU A 88 -1.06 -0.60 1.50
CA GLU A 88 -0.46 -1.88 1.85
C GLU A 88 -1.03 -2.99 0.95
N GLY A 89 -0.13 -3.75 0.33
CA GLY A 89 -0.51 -4.94 -0.42
C GLY A 89 -1.40 -4.63 -1.64
N GLY A 90 -1.18 -3.46 -2.27
CA GLY A 90 -1.91 -3.03 -3.46
C GLY A 90 -3.30 -2.48 -3.15
N LYS A 91 -3.59 -2.21 -1.88
CA LYS A 91 -4.84 -1.62 -1.42
C LYS A 91 -4.57 -0.36 -0.62
N ALA A 92 -5.51 0.57 -0.65
CA ALA A 92 -5.51 1.74 0.20
C ALA A 92 -6.64 1.64 1.23
N SER A 93 -6.28 1.68 2.50
CA SER A 93 -7.24 1.83 3.61
C SER A 93 -7.39 3.30 3.94
N VAL A 94 -8.53 3.88 3.57
CA VAL A 94 -8.90 5.27 3.87
C VAL A 94 -9.68 5.32 5.17
N THR A 95 -9.28 6.21 6.08
CA THR A 95 -9.84 6.34 7.43
C THR A 95 -10.20 7.79 7.72
N LEU A 96 -11.27 8.00 8.49
CA LEU A 96 -11.65 9.30 9.05
C LEU A 96 -11.64 9.20 10.58
N SER A 97 -10.77 9.99 11.22
CA SER A 97 -10.68 10.10 12.68
C SER A 97 -11.19 11.46 13.15
N ASP A 98 -11.90 11.47 14.27
CA ASP A 98 -12.30 12.70 14.96
C ASP A 98 -11.17 13.22 15.87
N LYS A 99 -11.03 14.54 15.98
CA LYS A 99 -10.18 15.21 16.96
C LYS A 99 -10.96 16.04 17.98
N ARG A 100 -12.28 16.20 17.84
CA ARG A 100 -13.14 17.10 18.67
C ARG A 100 -13.31 16.68 20.14
N GLY A 101 -12.55 15.70 20.64
CA GLY A 101 -12.62 15.25 22.04
C GLY A 101 -11.57 14.25 22.47
N GLY A 102 -10.53 14.02 21.65
CA GLY A 102 -9.44 13.08 21.95
C GLY A 102 -8.14 13.81 22.28
N ALA A 103 -7.25 13.16 23.02
CA ALA A 103 -5.87 13.63 23.15
C ALA A 103 -5.22 13.69 21.74
N PRO A 104 -4.25 14.59 21.50
CA PRO A 104 -3.53 14.65 20.23
C PRO A 104 -2.99 13.26 19.85
N GLY A 105 -3.51 12.69 18.76
CA GLY A 105 -3.13 11.35 18.28
C GLY A 105 -4.01 10.17 18.74
N SER A 106 -5.07 10.39 19.54
CA SER A 106 -5.94 9.32 20.09
C SER A 106 -7.30 9.15 19.38
N GLY A 107 -7.47 9.71 18.19
CA GLY A 107 -8.75 9.63 17.47
C GLY A 107 -9.00 8.25 16.87
N THR A 108 -9.83 7.43 17.51
CA THR A 108 -10.33 6.17 16.93
C THR A 108 -10.99 6.45 15.56
N PRO A 109 -10.71 5.65 14.50
CA PRO A 109 -11.36 5.84 13.21
C PRO A 109 -12.88 5.70 13.36
N ARG A 110 -13.62 6.73 12.93
CA ARG A 110 -15.09 6.72 12.87
C ARG A 110 -15.61 6.05 11.60
N LYS A 111 -14.88 6.19 10.50
CA LYS A 111 -15.17 5.55 9.21
C LYS A 111 -13.87 4.97 8.65
N GLN A 112 -13.98 3.84 7.99
CA GLN A 112 -12.89 3.19 7.27
C GLN A 112 -13.45 2.53 6.01
N GLU A 113 -12.72 2.67 4.91
CA GLU A 113 -13.05 2.04 3.64
C GLU A 113 -11.75 1.57 2.97
N THR A 114 -11.78 0.42 2.32
CA THR A 114 -10.62 -0.15 1.62
C THR A 114 -10.90 -0.18 0.14
N VAL A 115 -9.97 0.35 -0.65
CA VAL A 115 -10.07 0.47 -2.10
C VAL A 115 -8.80 -0.06 -2.75
N GLU A 116 -8.86 -0.33 -4.06
CA GLU A 116 -7.76 -0.98 -4.80
C GLU A 116 -7.05 0.00 -5.76
N SER A 117 -7.46 1.27 -5.78
CA SER A 117 -6.89 2.28 -6.68
C SER A 117 -6.68 3.62 -6.00
N VAL A 118 -5.71 4.40 -6.51
CA VAL A 118 -5.46 5.78 -6.08
C VAL A 118 -6.67 6.68 -6.36
N GLU A 119 -7.34 6.47 -7.50
CA GLU A 119 -8.51 7.26 -7.89
C GLU A 119 -9.68 7.04 -6.92
N ASP A 120 -9.96 5.79 -6.55
CA ASP A 120 -11.03 5.48 -5.61
C ASP A 120 -10.67 5.96 -4.20
N ALA A 121 -9.38 5.90 -3.82
CA ALA A 121 -8.93 6.48 -2.56
C ALA A 121 -9.21 7.98 -2.49
N LEU A 122 -8.94 8.70 -3.58
CA LEU A 122 -9.24 10.12 -3.70
C LEU A 122 -10.75 10.39 -3.59
N LYS A 123 -11.60 9.59 -4.26
CA LYS A 123 -13.06 9.71 -4.18
C LYS A 123 -13.56 9.52 -2.74
N VAL A 124 -13.09 8.49 -2.05
CA VAL A 124 -13.47 8.22 -0.65
C VAL A 124 -13.00 9.36 0.26
N MET A 125 -11.77 9.85 0.09
CA MET A 125 -11.29 11.01 0.85
C MET A 125 -12.16 12.25 0.63
N ALA A 126 -12.56 12.52 -0.62
CA ALA A 126 -13.46 13.62 -0.94
C ALA A 126 -14.85 13.43 -0.31
N GLN A 127 -15.39 12.21 -0.28
CA GLN A 127 -16.65 11.90 0.39
C GLN A 127 -16.57 12.15 1.90
N PHE A 128 -15.50 11.68 2.56
CA PHE A 128 -15.30 11.93 3.98
C PHE A 128 -15.13 13.42 4.29
N LEU A 129 -14.44 14.16 3.41
CA LEU A 129 -14.32 15.61 3.52
C LEU A 129 -15.68 16.31 3.39
N ALA A 130 -16.51 15.88 2.43
CA ALA A 130 -17.84 16.45 2.21
C ALA A 130 -18.79 16.16 3.38
N ASP A 131 -18.67 14.98 4.00
CA ASP A 131 -19.45 14.62 5.19
C ASP A 131 -19.09 15.51 6.41
N GLU A 132 -17.82 15.89 6.56
CA GLU A 132 -17.35 16.76 7.66
C GLU A 132 -17.56 18.25 7.43
N ALA A 133 -17.74 18.67 6.17
CA ALA A 133 -17.95 20.06 5.80
C ALA A 133 -19.42 20.52 5.98
N ARG A 134 -20.31 19.66 6.47
CA ARG A 134 -21.72 19.97 6.75
C ARG A 134 -21.91 20.67 8.10
#